data_AF-A0A966AJJ9-F1
#
_entry.id   AF-A0A966AJJ9-F1
#
_cell.length_a   1.000
_cell.length_b   1.000
_cell.length_c   1.000
_cell.angle_alpha   90.00
_cell.angle_beta   90.00
_cell.angle_gamma   90.00
#
_symmetry.space_group_name_H-M   'P 1'
#
loop_
_entity.id
_entity.type
_entity.pdbx_description
1 polymer ?
#
loop_
_entity_poly.entity_id
_entity_poly.type
_entity_poly.pdbx_seq_one_letter_code
_entity_poly.pdbx_strand_id
1 'polypeptide(L)'
;HCAAIGRDPGTLRRSYLMFDAKARPSGGKIKYYESESIFTEMVERIMELGITDIGMYYPVQEEQLPMFEKIATDVIPKLRRR
;
A
#
# COMPACT_ATOMS: atom_id res chain seq x y z
N HIS A 1 16.98 -16.93 -13.93
CA HIS A 1 16.81 -17.32 -12.51
C HIS A 1 15.54 -18.14 -12.27
N CYS A 2 14.34 -17.75 -12.73
CA CYS A 2 13.11 -18.57 -12.60
C CYS A 2 13.11 -19.83 -13.49
N ALA A 3 13.46 -19.69 -14.77
CA ALA A 3 13.55 -20.82 -15.70
C ALA A 3 14.57 -21.89 -15.25
N ALA A 4 15.64 -21.47 -14.56
CA ALA A 4 16.69 -22.36 -14.05
C ALA A 4 16.19 -23.31 -12.94
N ILE A 5 15.06 -22.99 -12.31
CA ILE A 5 14.40 -23.84 -11.28
C ILE A 5 13.03 -24.35 -11.75
N GLY A 6 12.74 -24.29 -13.06
CA GLY A 6 11.47 -24.76 -13.63
C GLY A 6 10.24 -23.92 -13.25
N ARG A 7 10.44 -22.65 -12.85
CA ARG A 7 9.35 -21.75 -12.47
C ARG A 7 8.97 -20.80 -13.61
N ASP A 8 7.69 -20.79 -13.97
CA ASP A 8 7.13 -19.78 -14.89
C ASP A 8 7.19 -18.38 -14.25
N PRO A 9 7.90 -17.40 -14.85
CA PRO A 9 7.92 -16.02 -14.38
C PRO A 9 6.53 -15.38 -14.25
N GLY A 10 5.55 -15.81 -15.05
CA GLY A 10 4.15 -15.35 -14.97
C GLY A 10 3.46 -15.70 -13.65
N THR A 11 3.97 -16.70 -12.92
CA THR A 11 3.45 -17.11 -11.60
C THR A 11 4.04 -16.32 -10.44
N LEU A 12 4.93 -15.36 -10.69
CA LEU A 12 5.47 -14.48 -9.66
C LEU A 12 4.42 -13.46 -9.23
N ARG A 13 3.89 -13.62 -8.01
CA ARG A 13 3.19 -12.54 -7.33
C ARG A 13 4.19 -11.46 -6.93
N ARG A 14 3.84 -10.22 -7.21
CA ARG A 14 4.63 -9.04 -6.83
C ARG A 14 3.90 -8.36 -5.72
N SER A 15 4.64 -7.94 -4.70
CA SER A 15 4.13 -7.07 -3.66
C SER A 15 4.85 -5.73 -3.70
N TYR A 16 4.17 -4.70 -3.19
CA TYR A 16 4.73 -3.36 -3.04
C TYR A 16 4.51 -2.87 -1.61
N LEU A 17 5.61 -2.62 -0.90
CA LEU A 17 5.57 -1.94 0.39
C LEU A 17 5.51 -0.43 0.13
N MET A 18 4.47 0.24 0.62
CA MET A 18 4.30 1.69 0.47
C MET A 18 5.32 2.46 1.32
N PHE A 19 6.57 2.48 0.87
CA PHE A 19 7.63 3.22 1.52
C PHE A 19 7.46 4.73 1.33
N ASP A 20 7.43 5.45 2.44
CA ASP A 20 7.42 6.92 2.46
C ASP A 20 8.76 7.44 3.00
N ALA A 21 9.64 7.83 2.08
CA ALA A 21 10.94 8.40 2.41
C ALA A 21 10.84 9.71 3.21
N LYS A 22 9.69 10.40 3.17
CA LYS A 22 9.45 11.65 3.89
C LYS A 22 8.89 11.42 5.30
N ALA A 23 8.45 10.20 5.63
CA ALA A 23 7.93 9.89 6.96
C ALA A 23 8.97 10.10 8.07
N ARG A 24 10.24 9.74 7.84
CA ARG A 24 11.29 9.93 8.87
C ARG A 24 11.54 11.41 9.23
N PRO A 25 11.78 12.32 8.27
CA PRO A 25 11.96 13.74 8.60
C PRO A 25 10.67 14.43 9.08
N SER A 26 9.48 13.88 8.82
CA SER A 26 8.19 14.38 9.33
C SER A 26 7.80 13.84 10.71
N GLY A 27 8.75 13.28 11.47
CA GLY A 27 8.49 12.72 12.80
C GLY A 27 7.69 11.42 12.78
N GLY A 28 7.69 10.69 11.67
CA GLY A 28 6.96 9.43 11.50
C GLY A 28 5.57 9.58 10.89
N LYS A 29 5.19 10.79 10.46
CA LYS A 29 3.91 11.04 9.79
C LYS A 29 3.94 10.50 8.37
N ILE A 30 3.09 9.52 8.08
CA ILE A 30 3.04 8.84 6.78
C ILE A 30 1.99 9.48 5.88
N LYS A 31 2.37 9.83 4.65
CA LYS A 31 1.56 10.63 3.72
C LYS A 31 0.21 10.00 3.39
N TYR A 32 0.15 8.69 3.16
CA TYR A 32 -1.09 8.02 2.77
C TYR A 32 -2.13 7.90 3.92
N TYR A 33 -1.80 8.35 5.13
CA TYR A 33 -2.78 8.53 6.22
C TYR A 33 -3.31 9.96 6.34
N GLU A 34 -2.92 10.88 5.45
CA GLU A 34 -3.45 12.26 5.47
C GLU A 34 -4.88 12.36 4.93
N SER A 35 -5.23 11.51 3.95
CA SER A 35 -6.60 11.42 3.44
C SER A 35 -6.87 10.10 2.71
N GLU A 36 -8.15 9.76 2.59
CA GLU A 36 -8.62 8.62 1.77
C GLU A 36 -8.27 8.78 0.28
N SER A 37 -8.32 10.01 -0.25
CA SER A 37 -7.99 10.29 -1.65
C SER A 37 -6.51 10.03 -1.93
N ILE A 38 -5.61 10.51 -1.05
CA ILE A 38 -4.17 10.29 -1.19
C ILE A 38 -3.86 8.80 -1.13
N PHE A 39 -4.46 8.06 -0.19
CA PHE A 39 -4.31 6.61 -0.13
C PHE A 39 -4.75 5.94 -1.44
N THR A 40 -5.95 6.28 -1.92
CA THR A 40 -6.56 5.69 -3.11
C THR A 40 -5.71 5.95 -4.35
N GLU A 41 -5.32 7.21 -4.59
CA GLU A 41 -4.47 7.60 -5.72
C GLU A 41 -3.09 6.91 -5.70
N MET A 42 -2.54 6.65 -4.52
CA MET A 42 -1.28 5.91 -4.39
C MET A 42 -1.47 4.42 -4.72
N VAL A 43 -2.52 3.79 -4.19
CA VAL A 43 -2.83 2.38 -4.43
C VAL A 43 -3.18 2.13 -5.90
N GLU A 44 -4.01 2.97 -6.51
CA GLU A 44 -4.44 2.83 -7.91
C GLU A 44 -3.25 2.84 -8.87
N ARG A 45 -2.28 3.76 -8.67
CA ARG A 45 -1.04 3.79 -9.47
C ARG A 45 -0.21 2.51 -9.36
N ILE A 46 -0.22 1.85 -8.20
CA ILE A 46 0.48 0.58 -8.00
C ILE A 46 -0.30 -0.58 -8.66
N MET A 47 -1.64 -0.55 -8.58
CA MET A 47 -2.50 -1.53 -9.25
C MET A 47 -2.42 -1.44 -10.77
N GLU A 48 -2.26 -0.24 -11.35
CA GLU A 48 -2.02 -0.03 -12.78
C GLU A 48 -0.74 -0.74 -13.28
N LEU A 49 0.22 -1.00 -12.40
CA LEU A 49 1.43 -1.79 -12.70
C LEU A 49 1.22 -3.31 -12.58
N GLY A 50 -0.02 -3.76 -12.31
CA GLY A 50 -0.37 -5.15 -12.09
C GLY A 50 0.04 -5.70 -10.72
N ILE A 51 0.31 -4.81 -9.75
CA ILE A 51 0.66 -5.20 -8.37
C ILE A 51 -0.57 -5.04 -7.48
N THR A 52 -1.03 -6.16 -6.91
CA THR A 52 -2.25 -6.21 -6.08
C THR A 52 -1.95 -6.50 -4.61
N ASP A 53 -0.78 -7.06 -4.29
CA ASP A 53 -0.33 -7.29 -2.92
C ASP A 53 0.36 -6.03 -2.38
N ILE A 54 -0.36 -5.20 -1.62
CA ILE A 54 0.17 -3.92 -1.11
C ILE A 54 0.41 -4.01 0.40
N GLY A 55 1.65 -3.74 0.81
CA GLY A 55 2.06 -3.64 2.21
C GLY A 55 2.01 -2.20 2.71
N MET A 56 1.55 -2.01 3.95
CA MET A 56 1.46 -0.73 4.62
C MET A 56 2.17 -0.80 5.99
N TYR A 57 2.81 0.29 6.39
CA TYR A 57 3.31 0.45 7.75
C TYR A 57 2.17 0.81 8.68
N TYR A 58 2.12 0.22 9.88
CA TYR A 58 1.27 0.72 10.96
C TYR A 58 1.68 2.17 11.33
N PRO A 59 0.71 3.09 11.55
CA PRO A 59 1.03 4.47 11.87
C PRO A 59 1.83 4.58 13.17
N VAL A 60 2.85 5.46 13.18
CA VAL A 60 3.64 5.77 14.39
C VAL A 60 3.00 6.91 15.18
N GLN A 61 2.30 7.81 14.48
CA GLN A 61 1.62 8.96 15.06
C GLN A 61 0.17 8.59 15.39
N GLU A 62 -0.25 8.73 16.65
CA GLU A 62 -1.59 8.36 17.10
C GLU A 62 -2.70 9.11 16.35
N GLU A 63 -2.44 10.37 15.94
CA GLU A 63 -3.36 11.16 15.12
C GLU A 63 -3.73 10.50 13.77
N GLN A 64 -2.92 9.56 13.29
CA GLN A 64 -3.14 8.83 12.04
C GLN A 64 -3.93 7.53 12.22
N LEU A 65 -4.15 7.07 13.45
CA LEU A 65 -4.90 5.84 13.75
C LEU A 65 -6.34 5.88 13.19
N PRO A 66 -7.13 6.97 13.31
CA PRO A 66 -8.48 7.00 12.77
C PRO A 66 -8.51 6.80 11.24
N MET A 67 -7.55 7.38 10.51
CA MET A 67 -7.47 7.18 9.06
C MET A 67 -7.02 5.77 8.72
N PHE A 68 -6.08 5.20 9.47
CA PHE A 68 -5.68 3.80 9.32
C PHE A 68 -6.86 2.85 9.48
N GLU A 69 -7.66 3.01 10.54
CA GLU A 69 -8.86 2.20 10.78
C GLU A 69 -9.89 2.39 9.67
N LYS A 70 -10.13 3.62 9.23
CA LYS A 70 -11.02 3.91 8.10
C LYS A 70 -10.54 3.20 6.83
N ILE A 71 -9.25 3.27 6.52
CA ILE A 71 -8.67 2.60 5.36
C ILE A 71 -8.91 1.08 5.43
N ALA A 72 -8.64 0.48 6.59
CA ALA A 72 -8.78 -0.97 6.78
C ALA A 72 -10.25 -1.43 6.70
N THR A 73 -11.17 -0.67 7.28
CA THR A 73 -12.57 -1.09 7.46
C THR A 73 -13.49 -0.64 6.32
N ASP A 74 -13.17 0.44 5.62
CA ASP A 74 -14.04 1.04 4.60
C ASP A 74 -13.34 1.11 3.22
N VAL A 75 -12.17 1.73 3.14
CA VAL A 75 -11.53 2.05 1.85
C VAL A 75 -11.02 0.81 1.12
N ILE A 76 -10.26 -0.07 1.79
CA ILE A 76 -9.75 -1.31 1.18
C ILE A 76 -10.89 -2.22 0.71
N PRO A 77 -11.96 -2.48 1.50
CA PRO A 77 -13.11 -3.22 1.02
C PRO A 77 -13.76 -2.62 -0.23
N LYS A 78 -13.87 -1.29 -0.33
CA LYS A 78 -14.38 -0.62 -1.54
C LYS A 78 -13.47 -0.83 -2.76
N LEU A 79 -12.16 -0.71 -2.59
CA LEU A 79 -11.18 -0.92 -3.67
C LEU A 79 -11.22 -2.36 -4.20
N ARG A 80 -11.41 -3.35 -3.32
CA ARG A 80 -11.48 -4.77 -3.72
C ARG A 80 -12.75 -5.15 -4.50
N ARG A 81 -13.79 -4.31 -4.48
CA ARG A 81 -15.04 -4.55 -5.21
C ARG A 81 -15.06 -3.94 -6.61
N ARG A 82 -14.06 -3.11 -6.92
CA ARG A 82 -13.84 -2.58 -8.27
C ARG A 82 -13.13 -3.64 -9.11
#